data_AF-A0A8J3HPE3-F1
#
_entry.id   AF-A0A8J3HPE3-F1
#
_cell.length_a   1.000
_cell.length_b   1.000
_cell.length_c   1.000
_cell.angle_alpha   90.00
_cell.angle_beta   90.00
_cell.angle_gamma   90.00
#
_symmetry.space_group_name_H-M   'P 1'
#
loop_
_entity.id
_entity.type
_entity.pdbx_description
1 polymer ?
#
loop_
_entity_poly.entity_id
_entity_poly.type
_entity_poly.pdbx_seq_one_letter_code
_entity_poly.pdbx_strand_id
1 'polypeptide(L)' 'MYLAADHTLTLIDQAVARSDSATLRAAIRAAFVGNAPVEHIATRARTTIAGVLAVIDEMYAEPAAC' A
#
# COMPACT_ATOMS: atom_id res chain seq x y z
N MET A 1 3.00 15.11 13.32
CA MET A 1 2.67 14.85 11.90
C MET A 1 2.43 13.34 11.73
N TYR A 2 1.26 12.86 12.19
CA TYR A 2 0.86 11.42 12.22
C TYR A 2 -0.51 11.17 11.56
N LEU A 3 -1.24 12.23 11.19
CA LEU A 3 -2.62 12.15 10.68
C LEU A 3 -2.71 11.56 9.26
N ALA A 4 -1.71 11.78 8.41
CA ALA A 4 -1.71 11.27 7.04
C ALA A 4 -1.53 9.76 6.96
N ALA A 5 -0.67 9.19 7.83
CA ALA A 5 -0.44 7.75 7.90
C ALA A 5 -1.72 7.02 8.35
N ASP A 6 -2.42 7.54 9.36
CA ASP A 6 -3.65 6.95 9.89
C ASP A 6 -4.75 6.85 8.82
N HIS A 7 -4.93 7.92 8.03
CA HIS A 7 -5.90 7.93 6.93
C HIS A 7 -5.60 6.88 5.86
N THR A 8 -4.33 6.76 5.43
CA THR A 8 -3.95 5.76 4.40
C THR A 8 -4.07 4.32 4.89
N LEU A 9 -3.79 4.05 6.16
CA LEU A 9 -4.03 2.73 6.77
C LEU A 9 -5.53 2.39 6.82
N THR A 10 -6.38 3.40 7.08
CA THR A 10 -7.84 3.21 7.04
C THR A 10 -8.34 2.86 5.64
N LEU A 11 -7.76 3.45 4.60
CA LEU A 11 -8.09 3.12 3.20
C LEU A 11 -7.70 1.68 2.84
N ILE A 12 -6.59 1.18 3.38
CA ILE A 12 -6.19 -0.23 3.25
C ILE A 12 -7.27 -1.13 3.86
N ASP A 13 -7.71 -0.85 5.09
CA ASP A 13 -8.74 -1.65 5.76
C ASP A 13 -10.06 -1.67 4.96
N GLN A 14 -10.46 -0.54 4.39
CA GLN A 14 -11.65 -0.45 3.54
C GLN A 14 -11.49 -1.25 2.24
N ALA A 15 -10.32 -1.19 1.59
CA ALA A 15 -10.05 -1.93 0.36
C ALA A 15 -10.03 -3.44 0.62
N VAL A 16 -9.44 -3.87 1.73
CA VAL A 16 -9.47 -5.27 2.19
C VAL A 16 -10.91 -5.72 2.46
N ALA A 17 -11.71 -4.92 3.17
CA ALA A 17 -13.10 -5.24 3.47
C ALA A 17 -13.95 -5.38 2.19
N ARG A 18 -13.64 -4.60 1.15
CA ARG A 18 -14.32 -4.64 -0.15
C ARG A 18 -13.74 -5.67 -1.12
N SER A 19 -12.65 -6.35 -0.75
CA SER A 19 -11.89 -7.26 -1.63
C SER A 19 -11.48 -6.59 -2.96
N ASP A 20 -11.19 -5.29 -2.92
CA ASP A 20 -10.83 -4.50 -4.11
C ASP A 20 -9.30 -4.43 -4.24
N SER A 21 -8.75 -5.24 -5.14
CA SER A 21 -7.30 -5.33 -5.34
C SER A 21 -6.68 -4.07 -5.97
N ALA A 22 -7.42 -3.29 -6.76
CA ALA A 22 -6.88 -2.09 -7.40
C ALA A 22 -6.77 -0.96 -6.37
N THR A 23 -7.84 -0.76 -5.59
CA THR A 23 -7.88 0.22 -4.50
C THR A 23 -6.89 -0.14 -3.40
N LEU A 24 -6.74 -1.44 -3.09
CA LEU A 24 -5.75 -1.91 -2.11
C LEU A 24 -4.33 -1.56 -2.53
N ARG A 25 -3.95 -1.80 -3.80
CA ARG A 25 -2.63 -1.42 -4.30
C ARG A 25 -2.42 0.09 -4.21
N ALA A 26 -3.39 0.90 -4.63
CA ALA A 26 -3.28 2.36 -4.54
C ALA A 26 -3.11 2.84 -3.08
N ALA A 27 -3.83 2.24 -2.13
CA ALA A 27 -3.73 2.57 -0.71
C ALA A 27 -2.38 2.16 -0.10
N ILE A 28 -1.84 1.00 -0.48
CA ILE A 28 -0.49 0.56 -0.09
C ILE A 28 0.57 1.56 -0.56
N ARG A 29 0.49 2.01 -1.82
CA ARG A 29 1.40 3.00 -2.40
C ARG A 29 1.31 4.34 -1.66
N ALA A 30 0.09 4.82 -1.39
CA ALA A 30 -0.13 6.05 -0.63
C ALA A 30 0.41 5.96 0.81
N ALA A 31 0.23 4.82 1.48
CA ALA A 31 0.75 4.60 2.82
C ALA A 31 2.29 4.62 2.85
N PHE A 32 2.94 4.00 1.86
CA PHE A 32 4.40 4.04 1.74
C PHE A 32 4.93 5.46 1.52
N VAL A 33 4.33 6.22 0.59
CA VAL A 33 4.66 7.64 0.35
C VAL A 33 4.40 8.50 1.60
N GLY A 34 3.40 8.15 2.40
CA GLY A 34 3.10 8.75 3.69
C GLY A 34 4.07 8.39 4.82
N ASN A 35 5.18 7.71 4.54
CA ASN A 35 6.17 7.18 5.50
C ASN A 35 5.54 6.22 6.53
N ALA A 36 4.49 5.47 6.17
CA ALA A 36 3.97 4.43 7.04
C ALA A 36 4.92 3.22 7.06
N PRO A 37 5.14 2.58 8.23
CA PRO A 37 5.98 1.39 8.32
C PRO A 37 5.44 0.25 7.45
N VAL A 38 6.30 -0.39 6.66
CA VAL A 38 5.93 -1.51 5.77
C VAL A 38 5.28 -2.67 6.53
N GLU A 39 5.72 -2.92 7.77
CA GLU A 39 5.15 -3.93 8.66
C GLU A 39 3.69 -3.63 9.02
N HIS A 40 3.35 -2.36 9.28
CA HIS A 40 1.97 -1.93 9.55
C HIS A 40 1.10 -2.05 8.30
N ILE A 41 1.64 -1.64 7.14
CA ILE A 41 0.96 -1.77 5.84
C ILE A 41 0.63 -3.24 5.57
N ALA A 42 1.62 -4.14 5.72
CA ALA A 42 1.46 -5.58 5.49
C ALA A 42 0.41 -6.20 6.42
N THR A 43 0.46 -5.82 7.71
CA THR A 43 -0.49 -6.27 8.73
C THR A 43 -1.93 -5.88 8.37
N ARG A 44 -2.16 -4.61 8.02
CA ARG A 44 -3.48 -4.08 7.66
C ARG A 44 -3.99 -4.64 6.34
N ALA A 45 -3.12 -4.75 5.35
CA ALA A 45 -3.42 -5.31 4.04
C ALA A 45 -3.59 -6.85 4.05
N ARG A 46 -3.37 -7.51 5.20
CA ARG A 46 -3.40 -8.98 5.35
C ARG A 46 -2.54 -9.70 4.33
N THR A 47 -1.36 -9.15 4.04
CA THR A 47 -0.39 -9.70 3.09
C THR A 47 0.98 -9.81 3.72
N THR A 48 1.93 -10.42 3.00
CA THR A 48 3.32 -10.49 3.42
C THR A 48 4.05 -9.18 3.11
N ILE A 49 5.14 -8.90 3.84
CA ILE A 49 6.04 -7.79 3.54
C ILE A 49 6.52 -7.86 2.08
N ALA A 50 6.85 -9.06 1.59
CA ALA A 50 7.22 -9.29 0.20
C ALA A 50 6.12 -8.87 -0.78
N GLY A 51 4.85 -9.14 -0.46
CA GLY A 51 3.70 -8.70 -1.27
C GLY A 51 3.55 -7.18 -1.29
N VAL A 52 3.80 -6.50 -0.17
CA VAL A 52 3.82 -5.03 -0.12
C VAL A 52 4.96 -4.47 -0.97
N LEU A 53 6.16 -5.04 -0.83
CA LEU A 53 7.32 -4.62 -1.61
C LEU A 53 7.12 -4.82 -3.11
N ALA A 54 6.46 -5.91 -3.55
CA ALA A 54 6.14 -6.11 -4.96
C ALA A 54 5.23 -4.99 -5.52
N VAL A 55 4.22 -4.55 -4.76
CA VAL A 55 3.33 -3.44 -5.17
C VAL A 55 4.05 -2.10 -5.25
N ILE A 56 5.06 -1.91 -4.39
CA ILE A 56 5.92 -0.72 -4.40
C ILE A 56 6.91 -0.80 -5.56
N ASP A 57 7.51 -1.96 -5.81
CA ASP A 57 8.44 -2.21 -6.92
C ASP A 57 7.77 -1.94 -8.27
N GLU A 58 6.51 -2.34 -8.44
CA GLU A 58 5.67 -1.95 -9.59
C GLU A 58 5.53 -0.44 -9.80
N MET A 59 5.69 0.40 -8.77
CA MET A 59 5.68 1.87 -8.93
C MET A 59 6.96 2.39 -9.58
N TYR A 60 8.08 1.71 -9.32
CA TYR A 60 9.42 2.11 -9.75
C TYR A 60 9.88 1.32 -10.97
N ALA A 61 9.17 0.27 -11.35
CA ALA A 61 9.31 -0.37 -12.63
C ALA A 61 9.10 0.68 -13.73
N GLU A 62 10.20 1.11 -14.35
CA GLU A 62 10.14 2.04 -15.47
C GLU A 62 9.21 1.46 -16.54
N PRO A 63 8.34 2.27 -17.17
CA PRO A 63 7.66 1.82 -18.37
C PRO A 63 8.76 1.46 -19.37
N ALA A 64 8.86 0.18 -19.73
CA ALA A 64 9.86 -0.31 -20.66
C ALA A 64 9.95 0.64 -21.86
N ALA A 65 11.05 1.38 -21.95
CA ALA A 65 11.26 2.38 -22.98
C ALA A 65 11.16 1.70 -24.35
N CYS A 66 10.18 2.13 -25.14
CA CYS A 66 10.05 1.82 -26.57
C CYS A 66 10.65 2.95 -27.40
#